data_AF-A0A412RQU0-F1
#
_entry.id   AF-A0A412RQU0-F1
#
_cell.length_a   1.000
_cell.length_b   1.000
_cell.length_c   1.000
_cell.angle_alpha   90.00
_cell.angle_beta   90.00
_cell.angle_gamma   90.00
#
_symmetry.space_group_name_H-M   'P 1'
#
loop_
_entity.id
_entity.type
_entity.pdbx_description
1 polymer ?
#
loop_
_entity_poly.entity_id
_entity_poly.type
_entity_poly.pdbx_seq_one_letter_code
_entity_poly.pdbx_strand_id
1 'polypeptide(L)'
;MKKLDYKELGMEYTTLERVKIRLRQFHIDTVTNDDYTTSDVVVFDKKEDNPLIEQLIKQATEDVKAKRCYPDTLTDDDITADLKQFENVVINLAVYDHSQAGENYMSALSEGGVSRTWKDRDKLFVGVFPFVKVL
;
A
#
# COMPACT_ATOMS: atom_id res chain seq x y z
N MET A 1 -20.15 26.11 -7.81
CA MET A 1 -19.32 24.93 -7.48
C MET A 1 -18.16 25.42 -6.61
N LYS A 2 -18.27 25.32 -5.27
CA LYS A 2 -17.09 25.52 -4.40
C LYS A 2 -16.15 24.36 -4.68
N LYS A 3 -14.89 24.68 -5.04
CA LYS A 3 -13.84 23.71 -5.35
C LYS A 3 -13.49 22.93 -4.07
N LEU A 4 -13.25 21.62 -4.21
CA LEU A 4 -12.81 20.77 -3.11
C LEU A 4 -11.52 21.32 -2.49
N ASP A 5 -11.51 21.57 -1.18
CA ASP A 5 -10.30 21.97 -0.48
C ASP A 5 -9.61 20.75 0.12
N TYR A 6 -8.87 20.03 -0.74
CA TYR A 6 -7.93 18.99 -0.33
C TYR A 6 -6.70 19.56 0.42
N LYS A 7 -6.63 20.85 0.78
CA LYS A 7 -5.44 21.47 1.41
C LYS A 7 -5.49 21.55 2.94
N GLU A 8 -6.60 21.17 3.59
CA GLU A 8 -6.62 20.79 5.01
C GLU A 8 -6.27 19.29 5.22
N LEU A 9 -5.64 18.63 4.22
CA LEU A 9 -5.15 17.24 4.23
C LEU A 9 -4.01 17.00 5.27
N GLY A 10 -4.28 17.26 6.55
CA GLY A 10 -3.66 16.58 7.68
C GLY A 10 -4.22 15.17 7.91
N MET A 11 -4.96 14.62 6.94
CA MET A 11 -5.38 13.22 6.94
C MET A 11 -4.19 12.35 6.58
N GLU A 12 -3.46 11.88 7.60
CA GLU A 12 -2.61 10.70 7.44
C GLU A 12 -3.53 9.49 7.27
N TYR A 13 -3.81 9.13 6.02
CA TYR A 13 -4.40 7.82 5.72
C TYR A 13 -3.46 6.74 6.22
N THR A 14 -4.02 5.73 6.89
CA THR A 14 -3.29 4.54 7.26
C THR A 14 -2.74 3.82 6.02
N THR A 15 -1.72 2.98 6.18
CA THR A 15 -1.15 2.22 5.05
C THR A 15 -2.23 1.37 4.34
N LEU A 16 -3.17 0.78 5.08
CA LEU A 16 -4.33 0.06 4.52
C LEU A 16 -5.18 0.98 3.62
N GLU A 17 -5.59 2.13 4.14
CA GLU A 17 -6.40 3.09 3.39
C GLU A 17 -5.67 3.60 2.14
N ARG A 18 -4.37 3.86 2.24
CA ARG A 18 -3.54 4.24 1.08
C ARG A 18 -3.48 3.16 0.02
N VAL A 19 -3.41 1.88 0.40
CA VAL A 19 -3.53 0.76 -0.54
C VAL A 19 -4.93 0.75 -1.17
N LYS A 20 -6.00 0.92 -0.38
CA LYS A 20 -7.39 0.96 -0.87
C LYS A 20 -7.63 2.12 -1.84
N ILE A 21 -7.05 3.30 -1.60
CA ILE A 21 -7.08 4.43 -2.54
C ILE A 21 -6.48 4.00 -3.88
N ARG A 22 -5.32 3.33 -3.88
CA ARG A 22 -4.65 2.88 -5.12
C ARG A 22 -5.38 1.76 -5.84
N LEU A 23 -6.08 0.91 -5.10
CA LEU A 23 -6.98 -0.12 -5.64
C LEU A 23 -8.36 0.45 -6.04
N ARG A 24 -8.59 1.76 -5.85
CA ARG A 24 -9.88 2.44 -6.07
C ARG A 24 -11.04 1.80 -5.31
N GLN A 25 -10.78 1.34 -4.09
CA GLN A 25 -11.78 0.78 -3.17
C GLN A 25 -12.33 1.87 -2.24
N PHE A 26 -12.88 2.93 -2.83
CA PHE A 26 -13.52 4.01 -2.09
C PHE A 26 -14.52 4.77 -2.97
N HIS A 27 -15.42 5.49 -2.30
CA HIS A 27 -16.24 6.53 -2.89
C HIS A 27 -16.24 7.77 -2.00
N ILE A 28 -16.82 8.86 -2.51
CA ILE A 28 -17.07 10.08 -1.75
C ILE A 28 -18.55 10.10 -1.39
N ASP A 29 -18.84 10.31 -0.12
CA ASP A 29 -20.20 10.51 0.38
C ASP A 29 -20.35 11.95 0.90
N THR A 30 -21.54 12.52 0.77
CA THR A 30 -21.83 13.88 1.26
C THR A 30 -22.65 13.78 2.53
N VAL A 31 -22.05 14.14 3.67
CA VAL A 31 -22.70 14.11 4.98
C VAL A 31 -23.20 15.49 5.38
N THR A 32 -24.27 15.54 6.17
CA THR A 32 -24.77 16.78 6.77
C THR A 32 -24.26 16.89 8.21
N ASN A 33 -23.58 17.99 8.51
CA ASN A 33 -23.04 18.30 9.82
C ASN A 33 -24.12 18.87 10.76
N ASP A 34 -23.82 18.95 12.06
CA ASP A 34 -24.74 19.47 13.09
C ASP A 34 -25.17 20.93 12.85
N ASP A 35 -24.35 21.70 12.13
CA ASP A 35 -24.62 23.10 11.74
C ASP A 35 -25.40 23.22 10.41
N TYR A 36 -25.95 22.11 9.91
CA TYR A 36 -26.67 21.99 8.64
C TYR A 36 -25.83 22.29 7.39
N THR A 37 -24.51 22.38 7.52
CA THR A 37 -23.59 22.40 6.37
C THR A 37 -23.36 20.99 5.85
N THR A 38 -22.87 20.87 4.61
CA THR A 38 -22.49 19.57 4.03
C THR A 38 -20.98 19.48 3.83
N SER A 39 -20.42 18.30 4.09
CA SER A 39 -19.02 17.97 3.82
C SER A 39 -18.91 16.68 3.02
N ASP A 40 -17.90 16.60 2.17
CA ASP A 40 -17.57 15.41 1.40
C ASP A 40 -16.55 14.57 2.18
N VAL A 41 -16.86 13.30 2.42
CA VAL A 41 -16.02 12.36 3.18
C VAL A 41 -15.65 11.15 2.33
N VAL A 42 -14.45 10.61 2.54
CA VAL A 42 -14.00 9.37 1.88
C VAL A 42 -14.56 8.17 2.64
N VAL A 43 -15.26 7.29 1.94
CA VAL A 43 -15.78 6.03 2.46
C VAL A 43 -15.08 4.88 1.77
N PHE A 44 -14.43 4.01 2.54
CA PHE A 44 -13.70 2.86 2.01
C PHE A 44 -14.60 1.64 1.78
N ASP A 45 -14.58 1.13 0.55
CA ASP A 45 -15.41 0.01 0.06
C ASP A 45 -14.73 -1.35 0.25
N LYS A 46 -15.42 -2.45 -0.06
CA LYS A 46 -14.87 -3.82 -0.07
C LYS A 46 -14.16 -4.19 1.24
N LYS A 47 -14.88 -4.10 2.36
CA LYS A 47 -14.30 -4.33 3.70
C LYS A 47 -13.83 -5.78 3.87
N GLU A 48 -14.42 -6.70 3.12
CA GLU A 48 -14.07 -8.11 3.06
C GLU A 48 -12.66 -8.35 2.48
N ASP A 49 -12.13 -7.42 1.68
CA ASP A 49 -10.75 -7.49 1.16
C ASP A 49 -9.73 -7.01 2.20
N ASN A 50 -10.14 -6.32 3.27
CA ASN A 50 -9.22 -5.75 4.26
C ASN A 50 -8.27 -6.80 4.88
N PRO A 51 -8.72 -7.98 5.35
CA PRO A 51 -7.82 -8.96 5.95
C PRO A 51 -6.73 -9.43 4.98
N LEU A 52 -7.05 -9.56 3.69
CA LEU A 52 -6.07 -9.90 2.66
C LEU A 52 -5.07 -8.74 2.48
N ILE A 53 -5.57 -7.50 2.34
CA ILE A 53 -4.70 -6.34 2.13
C ILE A 53 -3.76 -6.13 3.33
N GLU A 54 -4.25 -6.27 4.56
CA GLU A 54 -3.43 -6.18 5.77
C GLU A 54 -2.34 -7.26 5.81
N GLN A 55 -2.70 -8.49 5.44
CA GLN A 55 -1.73 -9.58 5.34
C GLN A 55 -0.66 -9.29 4.28
N LEU A 56 -1.04 -8.72 3.12
CA LEU A 56 -0.09 -8.33 2.08
C LEU A 56 0.81 -7.17 2.51
N ILE A 57 0.29 -6.18 3.24
CA ILE A 57 1.08 -5.09 3.82
C ILE A 57 2.10 -5.66 4.81
N LYS A 58 1.69 -6.59 5.67
CA LYS A 58 2.59 -7.26 6.62
C LYS A 58 3.70 -8.02 5.89
N GLN A 59 3.36 -8.83 4.89
CA GLN A 59 4.34 -9.57 4.09
C GLN A 59 5.32 -8.64 3.38
N ALA A 60 4.81 -7.61 2.71
CA ALA A 60 5.65 -6.60 2.04
C ALA A 60 6.59 -5.88 3.03
N THR A 61 6.15 -5.64 4.26
CA THR A 61 6.97 -5.02 5.31
C THR A 61 8.11 -5.95 5.73
N GLU A 62 7.83 -7.23 5.96
CA GLU A 62 8.85 -8.23 6.28
C GLU A 62 9.83 -8.45 5.12
N ASP A 63 9.36 -8.41 3.88
CA ASP A 63 10.24 -8.50 2.70
C ASP A 63 11.20 -7.30 2.62
N VAL A 64 10.71 -6.09 2.88
CA VAL A 64 11.57 -4.88 2.96
C VAL A 64 12.58 -5.06 4.09
N LYS A 65 12.15 -5.54 5.27
CA LYS A 65 13.05 -5.80 6.40
C LYS A 65 14.14 -6.80 6.06
N ALA A 66 13.79 -7.89 5.37
CA ALA A 66 14.75 -8.88 4.88
C ALA A 66 15.72 -8.29 3.86
N LYS A 67 15.24 -7.48 2.91
CA LYS A 67 16.07 -6.80 1.91
C LYS A 67 17.04 -5.78 2.54
N ARG A 68 16.64 -5.12 3.62
CA ARG A 68 17.48 -4.19 4.39
C ARG A 68 18.61 -4.90 5.14
N CYS A 69 18.49 -6.18 5.48
CA CYS A 69 19.51 -6.93 6.21
C CYS A 69 20.00 -6.18 7.47
N TYR A 70 19.07 -5.74 8.32
CA TYR A 70 19.40 -4.95 9.52
C TYR A 70 20.45 -5.66 10.40
N PRO A 71 21.50 -4.95 10.85
CA PRO A 71 22.44 -5.49 11.83
C PRO A 71 21.78 -5.70 13.19
N ASP A 72 22.25 -6.71 13.94
CA ASP A 72 21.78 -7.01 15.31
C ASP A 72 22.04 -5.88 16.31
N THR A 73 22.85 -4.87 15.93
CA THR A 73 23.14 -3.69 16.75
C THR A 73 22.03 -2.64 16.76
N LEU A 74 21.09 -2.71 15.81
CA LEU A 74 19.97 -1.76 15.73
C LEU A 74 18.82 -2.20 16.63
N THR A 75 18.21 -1.22 17.29
CA THR A 75 17.01 -1.46 18.11
C THR A 75 15.76 -1.57 17.25
N ASP A 76 14.67 -2.11 17.81
CA ASP A 76 13.38 -2.14 17.13
C ASP A 76 12.85 -0.74 16.79
N ASP A 77 13.18 0.27 17.61
CA ASP A 77 12.83 1.68 17.35
C ASP A 77 13.61 2.23 16.15
N ASP A 78 14.90 1.92 16.04
CA ASP A 78 15.74 2.30 14.89
C ASP A 78 15.21 1.66 13.60
N ILE A 79 14.88 0.36 13.66
CA ILE A 79 14.32 -0.39 12.53
C ILE A 79 12.97 0.23 12.13
N THR A 80 12.11 0.52 13.10
CA THR A 80 10.79 1.13 12.85
C THR A 80 10.93 2.52 12.21
N ALA A 81 11.87 3.33 12.67
CA ALA A 81 12.14 4.65 12.10
C ALA A 81 12.66 4.57 10.65
N ASP A 82 13.54 3.60 10.34
CA ASP A 82 14.02 3.35 8.98
C ASP A 82 12.92 2.80 8.06
N LEU A 83 12.10 1.85 8.53
CA LEU A 83 10.99 1.27 7.77
C LEU A 83 9.95 2.30 7.33
N LYS A 84 9.72 3.36 8.11
CA LYS A 84 8.82 4.47 7.71
C LYS A 84 9.21 5.10 6.38
N GLN A 85 10.50 5.14 6.03
CA GLN A 85 10.98 5.69 4.76
C GLN A 85 10.59 4.81 3.55
N PHE A 86 10.29 3.54 3.79
CA PHE A 86 9.94 2.56 2.77
C PHE A 86 8.44 2.28 2.68
N GLU A 87 7.59 3.05 3.35
CA GLU A 87 6.14 2.83 3.35
C GLU A 87 5.55 2.84 1.92
N ASN A 88 6.05 3.72 1.04
CA ASN A 88 5.65 3.74 -0.37
C ASN A 88 6.01 2.44 -1.11
N VAL A 89 7.13 1.80 -0.75
CA VAL A 89 7.55 0.51 -1.32
C VAL A 89 6.62 -0.59 -0.82
N VAL A 90 6.29 -0.61 0.46
CA VAL A 90 5.31 -1.55 1.05
C VAL A 90 3.95 -1.41 0.36
N ILE A 91 3.46 -0.19 0.17
CA ILE A 91 2.19 0.08 -0.54
C ILE A 91 2.28 -0.39 -2.01
N ASN A 92 3.40 -0.17 -2.70
CA ASN A 92 3.59 -0.67 -4.07
C ASN A 92 3.53 -2.19 -4.16
N LEU A 93 4.18 -2.89 -3.24
CA LEU A 93 4.19 -4.36 -3.17
C LEU A 93 2.78 -4.89 -2.88
N ALA A 94 2.11 -4.36 -1.86
CA ALA A 94 0.76 -4.79 -1.50
C ALA A 94 -0.26 -4.57 -2.63
N VAL A 95 -0.20 -3.41 -3.32
CA VAL A 95 -1.04 -3.15 -4.49
C VAL A 95 -0.73 -4.12 -5.63
N TYR A 96 0.55 -4.39 -5.89
CA TYR A 96 0.98 -5.29 -6.95
C TYR A 96 0.52 -6.73 -6.69
N ASP A 97 0.74 -7.24 -5.48
CA ASP A 97 0.38 -8.59 -5.07
C ASP A 97 -1.15 -8.78 -5.06
N HIS A 98 -1.91 -7.79 -4.58
CA HIS A 98 -3.37 -7.79 -4.66
C HIS A 98 -3.89 -7.75 -6.10
N SER A 99 -3.18 -7.06 -7.00
CA SER A 99 -3.62 -6.89 -8.40
C SER A 99 -3.27 -8.08 -9.30
N GLN A 100 -2.63 -9.14 -8.78
CA GLN A 100 -2.39 -10.35 -9.55
C GLN A 100 -3.70 -11.05 -9.88
N ALA A 101 -3.79 -11.56 -11.11
CA ALA A 101 -4.94 -12.29 -11.61
C ALA A 101 -4.47 -13.59 -12.24
N GLY A 102 -5.27 -14.64 -12.09
CA GLY A 102 -4.89 -16.01 -12.47
C GLY A 102 -4.45 -16.82 -11.25
N GLU A 103 -3.71 -17.89 -11.50
CA GLU A 103 -3.18 -18.75 -10.44
C GLU A 103 -1.97 -18.11 -9.75
N ASN A 104 -1.68 -18.59 -8.55
CA ASN A 104 -0.54 -18.13 -7.76
C ASN A 104 0.77 -18.20 -8.56
N TYR A 105 1.58 -17.13 -8.47
CA TYR A 105 2.92 -17.03 -9.07
C TYR A 105 2.96 -17.00 -10.60
N MET A 106 1.83 -16.80 -11.28
CA MET A 106 1.82 -16.59 -12.73
C MET A 106 2.51 -15.27 -13.12
N SER A 107 3.35 -15.32 -14.16
CA SER A 107 4.02 -14.14 -14.73
C SER A 107 3.26 -13.53 -15.92
N ALA A 108 2.29 -14.26 -16.46
CA ALA A 108 1.43 -13.88 -17.58
C ALA A 108 0.10 -14.65 -17.54
N LEU A 109 -0.94 -14.07 -18.14
CA LEU A 109 -2.28 -14.63 -18.28
C LEU A 109 -2.79 -14.25 -19.67
N SER A 110 -3.27 -15.24 -20.41
CA SER A 110 -3.92 -15.03 -21.70
C SER A 110 -5.18 -15.88 -21.76
N GLU A 111 -6.34 -15.24 -21.64
CA GLU A 111 -7.63 -15.92 -21.62
C GLU A 111 -8.71 -15.01 -22.22
N GLY A 112 -9.56 -15.57 -23.10
CA GLY A 112 -10.75 -14.88 -23.61
C GLY A 112 -10.50 -13.53 -24.30
N GLY A 113 -9.33 -13.33 -24.92
CA GLY A 113 -8.94 -12.06 -25.57
C GLY A 113 -8.34 -11.03 -24.62
N VAL A 114 -8.23 -11.33 -23.32
CA VAL A 114 -7.48 -10.53 -22.34
C VAL A 114 -6.07 -11.10 -22.25
N SER A 115 -5.07 -10.25 -22.49
CA SER A 115 -3.65 -10.58 -22.30
C SER A 115 -3.05 -9.63 -21.28
N ARG A 116 -2.43 -10.19 -20.24
CA ARG A 116 -1.74 -9.44 -19.20
C ARG A 116 -0.33 -10.02 -19.00
N THR A 117 0.61 -9.16 -18.65
CA THR A 117 1.97 -9.54 -18.25
C THR A 117 2.35 -8.74 -17.01
N TRP A 118 3.06 -9.38 -16.09
CA TRP A 118 3.36 -8.81 -14.80
C TRP A 118 4.80 -8.34 -14.78
N LYS A 119 5.02 -7.15 -14.20
CA LYS A 119 6.38 -6.68 -13.94
C LYS A 119 7.00 -7.60 -12.89
N ASP A 120 8.26 -7.98 -13.09
CA ASP A 120 9.04 -8.65 -12.05
C ASP A 120 8.90 -7.92 -10.69
N ARG A 121 8.40 -8.65 -9.69
CA ARG A 121 8.11 -8.14 -8.34
C ARG A 121 9.35 -7.54 -7.70
N ASP A 122 10.53 -8.10 -7.95
CA ASP A 122 11.78 -7.63 -7.36
C ASP A 122 12.14 -6.20 -7.80
N LYS A 123 11.65 -5.77 -8.96
CA LYS A 123 11.80 -4.41 -9.48
C LYS A 123 10.91 -3.39 -8.77
N LEU A 124 10.20 -3.78 -7.71
CA LEU A 124 9.43 -2.87 -6.86
C LEU A 124 10.22 -2.44 -5.61
N PHE A 125 11.29 -3.13 -5.24
CA PHE A 125 12.20 -2.74 -4.13
C PHE A 125 13.14 -1.57 -4.50
N VAL A 126 12.72 -0.68 -5.41
CA VAL A 126 13.54 0.45 -5.85
C VAL A 126 13.84 1.35 -4.65
N GLY A 127 15.13 1.62 -4.42
CA GLY A 127 15.59 2.44 -3.30
C GLY A 127 15.75 1.70 -1.98
N VAL A 128 15.38 0.41 -1.90
CA VAL A 128 15.67 -0.44 -0.73
C VAL A 128 17.04 -1.07 -0.92
N PHE A 129 18.01 -0.61 -0.14
CA PHE A 129 19.38 -1.11 -0.18
C PHE A 129 19.69 -1.90 1.10
N PRO A 130 20.50 -2.96 1.09
CA PRO A 130 20.91 -3.63 2.32
C PRO A 130 21.87 -2.74 3.12
N PHE A 131 21.87 -2.88 4.45
CA PHE A 131 23.02 -2.47 5.25
C PHE A 131 24.22 -3.36 4.89
N VAL A 132 25.41 -2.74 4.83
CA VAL A 132 26.64 -3.48 4.57
C VAL A 132 26.85 -4.49 5.69
N LYS A 133 26.70 -5.78 5.37
CA LYS A 133 27.11 -6.86 6.24
C LYS A 133 28.61 -7.08 6.01
N VAL A 134 29.45 -6.50 6.85
CA VAL A 134 30.86 -6.89 6.90
C VAL A 134 30.88 -8.28 7.53
N LEU A 135 31.17 -9.29 6.70
CA LEU A 135 31.32 -10.69 7.11
C LEU A 135 32.70 -10.92 7.73
#